data_AF-A0A2D8BZL6-F1
#
_entry.id   AF-A0A2D8BZL6-F1
#
_cell.length_a   1.000
_cell.length_b   1.000
_cell.length_c   1.000
_cell.angle_alpha   90.00
_cell.angle_beta   90.00
_cell.angle_gamma   90.00
#
_symmetry.space_group_name_H-M   'P 1'
#
loop_
_entity.id
_entity.type
_entity.pdbx_description
1 polymer ?
#
loop_
_entity_poly.entity_id
_entity_poly.type
_entity_poly.pdbx_seq_one_letter_code
_entity_poly.pdbx_strand_id
1 'polypeptide(L)' 'MSSNQIAPPRLPEPPVEYTQQYMADLIRALELFIAQERNPGEMRGTKLTLTNLPTSASGLETGALYNDSGTVKVVT' A
#
# COMPACT_ATOMS: atom_id res chain seq x y z
N MET A 1 20.48 -10.67 -5.34
CA MET A 1 19.32 -9.77 -5.19
C MET A 1 18.21 -10.55 -4.49
N SER A 2 18.23 -10.62 -3.15
CA SER A 2 17.16 -11.24 -2.37
C SER A 2 15.99 -10.27 -2.29
N SER A 3 14.97 -10.48 -3.14
CA SER A 3 13.69 -9.81 -3.01
C SER A 3 13.07 -10.31 -1.70
N ASN A 4 13.12 -9.50 -0.64
CA ASN A 4 12.43 -9.79 0.60
C ASN A 4 10.94 -9.46 0.39
N GLN A 5 10.30 -10.19 -0.53
CA GLN A 5 8.87 -10.14 -0.73
C GLN A 5 8.23 -10.74 0.53
N ILE A 6 7.77 -9.87 1.42
CA ILE A 6 6.99 -10.27 2.57
C ILE A 6 5.74 -10.96 2.02
N ALA A 7 5.59 -12.25 2.32
CA ALA A 7 4.41 -13.00 1.91
C ALA A 7 3.16 -12.30 2.49
N PRO A 8 2.10 -12.09 1.68
CA PRO A 8 0.88 -11.47 2.17
C PRO A 8 0.34 -12.26 3.38
N PRO A 9 -0.06 -11.60 4.48
CA PRO A 9 -0.64 -12.26 5.62
C PRO A 9 -1.94 -12.91 5.18
N ARG A 10 -2.12 -14.17 5.56
CA ARG A 10 -3.35 -14.90 5.30
C ARG A 10 -4.27 -14.74 6.49
N LEU A 11 -5.56 -14.51 6.20
CA LEU A 11 -6.58 -14.59 7.23
C LEU A 11 -6.72 -16.04 7.69
N PRO A 12 -7.01 -16.28 8.97
CA PRO A 12 -7.25 -17.63 9.47
C PRO A 12 -8.51 -18.23 8.82
N GLU A 13 -8.48 -19.53 8.56
CA GLU A 13 -9.63 -20.28 8.08
C GLU A 13 -10.71 -20.36 9.17
N PRO A 14 -12.00 -20.33 8.79
CA PRO A 14 -13.09 -20.37 9.77
C PRO A 14 -13.09 -21.71 10.53
N PRO A 15 -13.07 -21.69 11.87
CA PRO A 15 -13.11 -22.89 12.69
C PRO A 15 -14.55 -23.37 12.86
N VAL A 16 -14.70 -24.62 13.30
CA VAL A 16 -16.01 -25.19 13.68
C VAL A 16 -16.59 -24.46 14.89
N GLU A 17 -15.73 -23.98 15.79
CA GLU A 17 -16.10 -23.23 16.98
C GLU A 17 -15.29 -21.93 17.08
N TYR A 18 -15.99 -20.82 17.34
CA TYR A 18 -15.35 -19.52 17.55
C TYR A 18 -14.92 -19.37 19.01
N THR A 19 -13.62 -19.19 19.23
CA THR A 19 -13.02 -18.98 20.55
C THR A 19 -12.46 -17.57 20.68
N GLN A 20 -12.21 -17.12 21.91
CA GLN A 20 -11.48 -15.86 22.15
C GLN A 20 -10.10 -15.88 21.50
N GLN A 21 -9.42 -17.04 21.53
CA GLN A 21 -8.12 -17.21 20.88
C GLN A 21 -8.22 -17.01 19.36
N TYR A 22 -9.22 -17.59 18.71
CA TYR A 22 -9.44 -17.41 17.28
C TYR A 22 -9.70 -15.95 16.91
N MET A 23 -10.52 -15.24 17.70
CA MET A 23 -10.75 -13.80 17.49
C MET A 23 -9.46 -12.97 17.68
N ALA A 24 -8.64 -13.30 18.67
CA ALA A 24 -7.35 -12.64 18.88
C ALA A 24 -6.39 -12.85 17.70
N ASP A 25 -6.36 -14.05 17.13
CA ASP A 25 -5.51 -14.36 15.97
C ASP A 25 -6.02 -13.69 14.69
N LEU A 26 -7.34 -13.62 14.49
CA LEU A 26 -7.97 -12.87 13.40
C LEU A 26 -7.59 -11.38 13.46
N ILE A 27 -7.73 -10.75 14.65
CA ILE A 27 -7.41 -9.34 14.85
C ILE A 27 -5.93 -9.09 14.54
N ARG A 28 -5.03 -9.94 15.04
CA ARG A 28 -3.59 -9.81 14.79
C ARG A 28 -3.26 -9.92 13.30
N ALA A 29 -3.88 -10.86 12.58
CA ALA A 29 -3.69 -11.01 11.14
C ALA A 29 -4.17 -9.77 10.37
N LEU A 30 -5.28 -9.17 10.80
CA LEU A 30 -5.83 -7.93 10.24
C LEU A 30 -4.93 -6.72 10.51
N GLU A 31 -4.41 -6.56 11.72
CA GLU A 31 -3.47 -5.49 12.07
C GLU A 31 -2.20 -5.56 11.21
N LEU A 32 -1.67 -6.78 11.01
CA LEU A 32 -0.52 -7.02 10.13
C LEU A 32 -0.83 -6.66 8.68
N PHE A 33 -2.00 -7.05 8.18
CA PHE A 33 -2.45 -6.71 6.83
C PHE A 33 -2.56 -5.18 6.64
N ILE A 34 -3.21 -4.49 7.58
CA ILE A 34 -3.36 -3.02 7.54
C ILE A 34 -1.99 -2.33 7.60
N ALA A 35 -1.07 -2.82 8.43
CA ALA A 35 0.27 -2.26 8.55
C ALA A 35 1.09 -2.41 7.25
N GLN A 36 0.90 -3.50 6.51
CA GLN A 36 1.52 -3.71 5.21
C GLN A 36 0.88 -2.84 4.11
N GLU A 37 -0.44 -2.67 4.13
CA GLU A 37 -1.14 -1.81 3.17
C GLU A 37 -0.73 -0.34 3.32
N ARG A 38 -0.56 0.13 4.57
CA ARG A 38 -0.12 1.51 4.85
C ARG A 38 1.36 1.76 4.59
N ASN A 39 2.18 0.71 4.65
CA ASN A 39 3.61 0.78 4.35
C ASN A 39 3.92 -0.11 3.14
N PRO A 40 3.44 0.22 1.93
CA PRO A 40 3.59 -0.62 0.75
C PRO A 40 5.04 -0.84 0.31
N GLY A 41 6.01 -0.20 1.00
CA GLY A 41 7.42 -0.35 0.74
C GLY A 41 7.78 0.12 -0.66
N GLU A 42 8.88 -0.42 -1.19
CA GLU A 42 9.30 -0.15 -2.56
C GLU A 42 8.35 -0.82 -3.56
N MET A 43 7.72 -0.04 -4.43
CA MET A 43 6.85 -0.55 -5.48
C MET A 43 7.68 -0.97 -6.70
N ARG A 44 7.59 -2.24 -7.10
CA ARG A 44 8.17 -2.74 -8.36
C ARG A 44 7.07 -3.17 -9.33
N GLY A 45 6.72 -2.27 -10.25
CA GLY A 45 5.78 -2.54 -11.33
C GLY A 45 6.45 -2.47 -12.71
N THR A 46 5.96 -3.24 -13.67
CA THR A 46 6.36 -3.13 -15.09
C THR A 46 5.53 -2.11 -15.87
N LYS A 47 4.37 -1.73 -15.33
CA LYS A 47 3.50 -0.68 -15.87
C LYS A 47 2.81 0.03 -14.71
N LEU A 48 2.81 1.36 -14.74
CA LEU A 48 2.11 2.22 -13.79
C LEU A 48 1.31 3.27 -14.58
N THR A 49 0.03 3.41 -14.29
CA THR A 49 -0.84 4.42 -14.89
C THR A 49 -1.38 5.32 -13.78
N LEU A 50 -0.97 6.59 -13.76
CA LEU A 50 -1.48 7.60 -12.83
C LEU A 50 -2.57 8.40 -13.53
N THR A 51 -3.83 8.13 -13.22
CA THR A 51 -4.99 8.63 -13.97
C THR A 51 -5.46 10.03 -13.55
N ASN A 52 -5.02 10.52 -12.39
CA ASN A 52 -5.50 11.78 -11.82
C ASN A 52 -4.34 12.63 -11.26
N LEU A 53 -3.28 12.82 -12.07
CA LEU A 53 -2.21 13.74 -11.70
C LEU A 53 -2.70 15.19 -11.78
N PRO A 54 -2.44 16.02 -10.74
CA PRO A 54 -2.71 17.45 -10.81
C PRO A 54 -1.98 18.10 -11.98
N THR A 55 -2.53 19.18 -12.54
CA THR A 55 -1.91 19.88 -13.68
C THR A 55 -0.94 21.01 -13.28
N SER A 56 -0.76 21.24 -11.98
CA SER A 56 0.14 22.27 -11.45
C SER A 56 0.65 21.89 -10.06
N ALA A 57 1.77 22.50 -9.65
CA ALA A 57 2.36 22.33 -8.32
C ALA A 57 1.64 23.11 -7.20
N SER A 58 0.69 23.98 -7.54
CA SER A 58 0.10 24.91 -6.58
C SER A 58 -0.69 24.18 -5.49
N GLY A 59 -0.31 24.40 -4.23
CA GLY A 59 -0.98 23.80 -3.05
C GLY A 59 -0.61 22.33 -2.79
N LEU A 60 0.36 21.78 -3.52
CA LEU A 60 0.90 20.44 -3.28
C LEU A 60 2.10 20.48 -2.33
N GLU A 61 2.35 19.39 -1.63
CA GLU A 61 3.51 19.20 -0.76
C GLU A 61 4.79 18.90 -1.55
N THR A 62 5.96 19.23 -1.00
CA THR A 62 7.26 18.83 -1.57
C THR A 62 7.31 17.31 -1.74
N GLY A 63 7.69 16.85 -2.93
CA GLY A 63 7.74 15.44 -3.31
C GLY A 63 6.51 14.94 -4.07
N ALA A 64 5.41 15.71 -4.11
CA ALA A 64 4.24 15.34 -4.89
C ALA A 64 4.52 15.34 -6.40
N LEU A 65 3.90 14.41 -7.13
CA LEU A 65 3.95 14.36 -8.59
C LEU A 65 2.80 15.19 -9.20
N TYR A 66 3.11 15.93 -10.26
CA TYR A 66 2.12 16.64 -11.07
C TYR A 66 2.47 16.54 -12.56
N ASN A 67 1.47 16.73 -13.41
CA ASN A 67 1.61 16.75 -14.85
C ASN A 67 1.65 18.20 -15.32
N ASP A 68 2.71 18.61 -16.00
CA ASP A 68 2.80 19.89 -16.68
C ASP A 68 2.79 19.67 -18.19
N SER A 69 1.62 19.84 -18.80
CA SER A 69 1.40 19.72 -20.25
C SER A 69 1.99 18.44 -20.90
N GLY A 70 1.86 17.30 -20.23
CA GLY A 70 2.35 15.99 -20.69
C GLY A 70 3.69 15.57 -20.10
N THR A 71 4.33 16.43 -19.30
CA THR A 71 5.58 16.11 -18.60
C THR A 71 5.29 15.84 -17.12
N VAL A 72 5.70 14.69 -16.60
CA VAL A 72 5.62 14.43 -15.15
C VAL A 72 6.74 15.19 -14.44
N LYS A 73 6.38 15.99 -13.44
CA LYS A 73 7.28 16.80 -12.61
C LYS A 73 7.04 16.50 -11.13
N VAL A 74 8.06 16.78 -10.31
CA VAL A 74 8.04 16.67 -8.84
C VAL A 74 8.04 18.08 -8.26
N VAL A 75 7.21 18.31 -7.24
CA VAL A 75 7.25 19.56 -6.46
C VAL A 75 8.52 19.57 -5.62
N THR A 76 9.30 20.63 -5.75
CA THR A 76 10.51 20.88 -4.96
C THR A 76 10.24 21.92 -3.89
#